data_AF-A0A427TX09-F1
#
_entry.id   AF-A0A427TX09-F1
#
_cell.length_a   1.000
_cell.length_b   1.000
_cell.length_c   1.000
_cell.angle_alpha   90.00
_cell.angle_beta   90.00
_cell.angle_gamma   90.00
#
_symmetry.space_group_name_H-M   'P 1'
#
loop_
_entity.id
_entity.type
_entity.pdbx_description
1 polymer ?
#
loop_
_entity_poly.entity_id
_entity_poly.type
_entity_poly.pdbx_seq_one_letter_code
_entity_poly.pdbx_strand_id
1 'polypeptide(L)'
;MIPTANTALKICISLIALMAMIFYLAKTKNVDVTYQQTLGSFDQYQDVVEDFLKHPSDEKLSAVSHHQGSFIYHYQTLIDHQTAFNKVFKIEPILTEQEIAFLKELKNQEQKLDEQLIDTTWKEVYIAADFSGLLEEAEENGEFQSETIQIKKTGRDLYQITIIGTFRTEDTTNILRRYFLIETEKGNFYWEKPSDYSIKLSDIEAELKIGRNKYSITGRIISNLDE
;
A
#
# COMPACT_ATOMS: atom_id res chain seq x y z
N MET A 1 -8.55 17.19 -59.11
CA MET A 1 -9.27 18.13 -58.23
C MET A 1 -8.51 18.21 -56.91
N ILE A 2 -7.98 19.39 -56.56
CA ILE A 2 -7.20 19.58 -55.33
C ILE A 2 -8.20 19.73 -54.17
N PRO A 3 -8.13 18.92 -53.11
CA PRO A 3 -9.00 19.09 -51.95
C PRO A 3 -8.79 20.48 -51.36
N THR A 4 -9.88 21.19 -51.06
CA THR A 4 -9.78 22.50 -50.41
C THR A 4 -9.15 22.32 -49.03
N ALA A 5 -8.51 23.37 -48.49
CA ALA A 5 -7.83 23.32 -47.18
C ALA A 5 -8.72 22.74 -46.06
N ASN A 6 -10.04 22.91 -46.17
CA ASN A 6 -11.05 22.39 -45.24
C ASN A 6 -11.25 20.86 -45.38
N THR A 7 -11.09 20.29 -46.58
CA THR A 7 -11.15 18.83 -46.80
C THR A 7 -9.87 18.14 -46.31
N ALA A 8 -8.70 18.76 -46.53
CA ALA A 8 -7.42 18.25 -46.05
C ALA A 8 -7.34 18.23 -44.51
N LEU A 9 -7.84 19.29 -43.84
CA LEU A 9 -7.90 19.35 -42.37
C LEU A 9 -8.80 18.26 -41.78
N LYS A 10 -9.96 18.00 -42.38
CA LYS A 10 -10.89 16.93 -41.95
C LYS A 10 -10.28 15.54 -42.09
N ILE A 11 -9.53 15.29 -43.17
CA ILE A 11 -8.82 14.03 -43.39
C ILE A 11 -7.71 13.84 -42.33
N CYS A 12 -6.93 14.89 -42.04
CA CYS A 12 -5.90 14.84 -40.99
C CYS A 12 -6.50 14.59 -39.60
N ILE A 13 -7.58 15.26 -39.22
CA ILE A 13 -8.26 15.03 -37.93
C ILE A 13 -8.79 13.58 -37.85
N SER A 14 -9.36 13.07 -38.94
CA SER A 14 -9.87 11.69 -39.00
C SER A 14 -8.75 10.66 -38.88
N LEU A 15 -7.58 10.92 -39.50
CA LEU A 15 -6.39 10.07 -39.38
C LEU A 15 -5.78 10.12 -37.97
N ILE A 16 -5.74 11.29 -37.34
CA ILE A 16 -5.27 11.43 -35.95
C ILE A 16 -6.22 10.70 -35.00
N ALA A 17 -7.54 10.82 -35.18
CA ALA A 17 -8.53 10.10 -34.39
C ALA A 17 -8.43 8.58 -34.61
N LEU A 18 -8.22 8.12 -35.85
CA LEU A 18 -8.01 6.71 -36.16
C LEU A 18 -6.70 6.20 -35.55
N MET A 19 -5.61 6.95 -35.62
CA MET A 19 -4.34 6.60 -34.99
C MET A 19 -4.44 6.59 -33.47
N ALA A 20 -5.14 7.55 -32.86
CA ALA A 20 -5.40 7.55 -31.43
C ALA A 20 -6.27 6.36 -31.00
N MET A 21 -7.26 5.99 -31.82
CA MET A 21 -8.10 4.80 -31.59
C MET A 21 -7.31 3.50 -31.76
N ILE A 22 -6.43 3.39 -32.77
CA ILE A 22 -5.53 2.25 -32.96
C ILE A 22 -4.51 2.17 -31.82
N PHE A 23 -3.94 3.30 -31.39
CA PHE A 23 -3.00 3.36 -30.28
C PHE A 23 -3.68 3.02 -28.95
N TYR A 24 -4.92 3.44 -28.76
CA TYR A 24 -5.75 3.04 -27.63
C TYR A 24 -6.08 1.55 -27.67
N LEU A 25 -6.53 1.01 -28.81
CA LEU A 25 -6.80 -0.42 -29.01
C LEU A 25 -5.55 -1.29 -28.84
N ALA A 26 -4.39 -0.81 -29.28
CA ALA A 26 -3.10 -1.47 -29.08
C ALA A 26 -2.67 -1.42 -27.60
N LYS A 27 -2.96 -0.31 -26.90
CA LYS A 27 -2.72 -0.19 -25.45
C LYS A 27 -3.68 -1.08 -24.65
N THR A 28 -4.94 -1.23 -25.07
CA THR A 28 -5.92 -2.12 -24.41
C THR A 28 -5.67 -3.60 -24.70
N LYS A 29 -5.01 -3.93 -25.83
CA LYS A 29 -4.50 -5.30 -26.08
C LYS A 29 -3.30 -5.68 -25.21
N ASN A 30 -2.65 -4.72 -24.55
CA ASN A 30 -1.50 -4.95 -23.68
C ASN A 30 -1.87 -5.07 -22.19
N VAL A 31 -3.12 -5.40 -21.88
CA VAL A 31 -3.57 -5.58 -20.51
C VAL A 31 -4.38 -6.87 -20.42
N ASP A 32 -3.67 -7.98 -20.54
CA ASP A 32 -4.18 -9.36 -20.48
C ASP A 32 -4.50 -9.81 -19.05
N VAL A 33 -5.32 -9.02 -18.34
CA VAL A 33 -5.95 -9.47 -17.09
C VAL A 33 -7.41 -9.81 -17.40
N THR A 34 -7.77 -11.06 -17.16
CA THR A 34 -9.12 -11.61 -17.35
C THR A 34 -9.82 -11.79 -16.01
N TYR A 35 -11.15 -11.89 -16.03
CA TYR A 35 -11.95 -12.23 -14.85
C TYR A 35 -11.43 -13.50 -14.16
N GLN A 36 -11.14 -14.57 -14.92
CA GLN A 36 -10.64 -15.84 -14.40
C GLN A 36 -9.24 -15.71 -13.76
N GLN A 37 -8.35 -14.88 -14.31
CA GLN A 37 -7.05 -14.63 -13.67
C GLN A 37 -7.21 -13.89 -12.34
N THR A 38 -8.15 -12.95 -12.25
CA THR A 38 -8.46 -12.26 -10.99
C THR A 38 -8.99 -13.22 -9.94
N LEU A 39 -9.90 -14.13 -10.32
CA LEU A 39 -10.37 -15.20 -9.43
C LEU A 39 -9.22 -16.07 -8.95
N GLY A 40 -8.41 -16.59 -9.87
CA GLY A 40 -7.26 -17.44 -9.51
C GLY A 40 -6.25 -16.73 -8.62
N SER A 41 -6.01 -15.43 -8.83
CA SER A 41 -5.13 -14.66 -7.92
C SER A 41 -5.74 -14.42 -6.54
N PHE A 42 -7.06 -14.32 -6.44
CA PHE A 42 -7.75 -14.24 -5.15
C PHE A 42 -7.67 -15.56 -4.40
N ASP A 43 -7.92 -16.68 -5.07
CA ASP A 43 -7.84 -18.02 -4.47
C ASP A 43 -6.42 -18.27 -3.92
N GLN A 44 -5.39 -17.93 -4.70
CA GLN A 44 -3.99 -18.02 -4.24
C GLN A 44 -3.72 -17.11 -3.04
N TYR A 45 -4.23 -15.88 -3.04
CA TYR A 45 -4.11 -14.97 -1.90
C TYR A 45 -4.80 -15.54 -0.65
N GLN A 46 -6.01 -16.07 -0.80
CA GLN A 46 -6.74 -16.69 0.30
C GLN A 46 -5.96 -17.89 0.86
N ASP A 47 -5.45 -18.78 0.01
CA ASP A 47 -4.69 -19.95 0.43
C ASP A 47 -3.46 -19.58 1.27
N VAL A 48 -2.69 -18.58 0.84
CA VAL A 48 -1.49 -18.15 1.58
C VAL A 48 -1.83 -17.42 2.87
N VAL A 49 -2.94 -16.67 2.92
CA VAL A 49 -3.43 -16.06 4.17
C VAL A 49 -3.90 -17.14 5.13
N GLU A 50 -4.67 -18.12 4.69
CA GLU A 50 -5.13 -19.21 5.56
C GLU A 50 -3.97 -20.02 6.13
N ASP A 51 -2.93 -20.29 5.33
CA ASP A 51 -1.72 -20.96 5.80
C ASP A 51 -0.92 -20.09 6.80
N PHE A 52 -0.85 -18.78 6.56
CA PHE A 52 -0.26 -17.84 7.52
C PHE A 52 -1.04 -17.82 8.84
N LEU A 53 -2.37 -17.71 8.81
CA LEU A 53 -3.20 -17.65 10.02
C LEU A 53 -3.10 -18.94 10.86
N LYS A 54 -2.89 -20.09 10.22
CA LYS A 54 -2.68 -21.38 10.92
C LYS A 54 -1.26 -21.49 11.50
N HIS A 55 -0.26 -20.93 10.82
CA HIS A 55 1.14 -21.02 11.24
C HIS A 55 1.86 -19.67 11.01
N PRO A 56 1.63 -18.67 11.88
CA PRO A 56 2.17 -17.33 11.69
C PRO A 56 3.69 -17.33 11.72
N SER A 57 4.32 -16.69 10.73
CA SER A 57 5.77 -16.52 10.67
C SER A 57 6.14 -15.41 9.69
N ASP A 58 7.28 -14.77 9.96
CA ASP A 58 7.83 -13.69 9.13
C ASP A 58 8.11 -14.16 7.69
N GLU A 59 8.65 -15.37 7.53
CA GLU A 59 8.95 -15.97 6.21
C GLU A 59 7.72 -16.04 5.29
N LYS A 60 6.53 -16.25 5.84
CA LYS A 60 5.28 -16.35 5.09
C LYS A 60 4.71 -14.99 4.68
N LEU A 61 5.09 -13.89 5.34
CA LEU A 61 4.58 -12.56 5.03
C LEU A 61 4.96 -12.10 3.61
N SER A 62 6.11 -12.54 3.10
CA SER A 62 6.54 -12.23 1.74
C SER A 62 5.60 -12.86 0.70
N ALA A 63 5.22 -14.12 0.89
CA ALA A 63 4.26 -14.82 0.03
C ALA A 63 2.87 -14.15 0.08
N VAL A 64 2.37 -13.85 1.28
CA VAL A 64 1.09 -13.13 1.45
C VAL A 64 1.13 -11.79 0.71
N SER A 65 2.20 -11.02 0.89
CA SER A 65 2.37 -9.71 0.25
C SER A 65 2.39 -9.79 -1.27
N HIS A 66 3.08 -10.80 -1.81
CA HIS A 66 3.14 -11.05 -3.26
C HIS A 66 1.76 -11.35 -3.85
N HIS A 67 1.03 -12.31 -3.26
CA HIS A 67 -0.28 -12.71 -3.78
C HIS A 67 -1.36 -11.65 -3.56
N GLN A 68 -1.32 -10.91 -2.44
CA GLN A 68 -2.18 -9.73 -2.24
C GLN A 68 -1.92 -8.70 -3.34
N GLY A 69 -0.65 -8.37 -3.61
CA GLY A 69 -0.27 -7.43 -4.67
C GLY A 69 -0.77 -7.87 -6.05
N SER A 70 -0.67 -9.16 -6.37
CA SER A 70 -1.18 -9.73 -7.63
C SER A 70 -2.70 -9.59 -7.76
N PHE A 71 -3.47 -9.96 -6.73
CA PHE A 71 -4.92 -9.81 -6.75
C PHE A 71 -5.36 -8.35 -6.89
N ILE A 72 -4.76 -7.44 -6.11
CA ILE A 72 -5.08 -6.01 -6.17
C ILE A 72 -4.78 -5.43 -7.55
N TYR A 73 -3.62 -5.78 -8.12
CA TYR A 73 -3.25 -5.37 -9.47
C TYR A 73 -4.28 -5.85 -10.50
N HIS A 74 -4.66 -7.14 -10.47
CA HIS A 74 -5.63 -7.69 -11.40
C HIS A 74 -7.02 -7.05 -11.25
N TYR A 75 -7.49 -6.89 -10.01
CA TYR A 75 -8.76 -6.24 -9.69
C TYR A 75 -8.81 -4.80 -10.22
N GLN A 76 -7.82 -3.97 -9.87
CA GLN A 76 -7.76 -2.56 -10.29
C GLN A 76 -7.73 -2.46 -11.81
N THR A 77 -6.90 -3.29 -12.44
CA THR A 77 -6.77 -3.34 -13.89
C THR A 77 -8.11 -3.62 -14.57
N LEU A 78 -8.87 -4.64 -14.12
CA LEU A 78 -10.18 -4.95 -14.69
C LEU A 78 -11.19 -3.81 -14.51
N ILE A 79 -11.24 -3.22 -13.31
CA ILE A 79 -12.19 -2.16 -12.98
C ILE A 79 -11.87 -0.85 -13.73
N ASP A 80 -10.59 -0.51 -13.87
CA ASP A 80 -10.13 0.67 -14.60
C ASP A 80 -10.39 0.53 -16.10
N HIS A 81 -10.11 -0.64 -16.68
CA HIS A 81 -10.40 -0.97 -18.07
C HIS A 81 -11.88 -0.84 -18.37
N GLN A 82 -12.72 -1.43 -17.50
CA GLN A 82 -14.17 -1.32 -17.57
C GLN A 82 -14.63 0.14 -17.56
N THR A 83 -14.11 0.95 -16.63
CA THR A 83 -14.50 2.36 -16.50
C THR A 83 -14.04 3.21 -17.69
N ALA A 84 -12.82 3.00 -18.18
CA ALA A 84 -12.26 3.74 -19.30
C ALA A 84 -12.96 3.39 -20.63
N PHE A 85 -13.16 2.10 -20.91
CA PHE A 85 -13.81 1.63 -22.13
C PHE A 85 -15.26 2.12 -22.22
N ASN A 86 -16.02 2.02 -21.13
CA ASN A 86 -17.40 2.51 -21.07
C ASN A 86 -17.47 4.03 -21.28
N LYS A 87 -16.53 4.80 -20.72
CA LYS A 87 -16.46 6.26 -20.92
C LYS A 87 -16.15 6.64 -22.36
N VAL A 88 -15.26 5.91 -23.03
CA VAL A 88 -14.80 6.25 -24.39
C VAL A 88 -15.78 5.80 -25.46
N PHE A 89 -16.34 4.59 -25.35
CA PHE A 89 -17.08 3.98 -26.45
C PHE A 89 -18.59 3.83 -26.22
N LYS A 90 -19.10 4.03 -24.99
CA LYS A 90 -20.52 3.77 -24.65
C LYS A 90 -21.00 2.38 -25.10
N ILE A 91 -20.10 1.40 -25.10
CA ILE A 91 -20.37 0.00 -25.49
C ILE A 91 -20.83 -0.80 -24.25
N GLU A 92 -21.48 -1.94 -24.49
CA GLU A 92 -21.77 -2.95 -23.48
C GLU A 92 -20.52 -3.31 -22.63
N PRO A 93 -20.73 -3.60 -21.35
CA PRO A 93 -19.64 -3.79 -20.41
C PRO A 93 -18.86 -5.08 -20.73
N ILE A 94 -17.53 -5.05 -20.60
CA ILE A 94 -16.66 -6.22 -20.81
C ILE A 94 -16.96 -7.31 -19.76
N LEU A 95 -17.32 -6.86 -18.56
CA LEU A 95 -17.81 -7.69 -17.45
C LEU A 95 -19.31 -7.50 -17.29
N THR A 96 -20.04 -8.57 -17.05
CA THR A 96 -21.45 -8.51 -16.65
C THR A 96 -21.61 -7.81 -15.30
N GLU A 97 -22.82 -7.31 -15.01
CA GLU A 97 -23.11 -6.72 -13.70
C GLU A 97 -22.88 -7.71 -12.55
N GLN A 98 -23.16 -9.00 -12.78
CA GLN A 98 -22.93 -10.08 -11.81
C GLN A 98 -21.43 -10.26 -11.52
N GLU A 99 -20.58 -10.27 -12.55
CA GLU A 99 -19.13 -10.37 -12.39
C GLU A 99 -18.56 -9.16 -11.66
N ILE A 100 -19.06 -7.94 -11.95
CA ILE A 100 -18.64 -6.73 -11.23
C ILE A 100 -19.06 -6.80 -9.75
N ALA A 101 -20.29 -7.24 -9.47
CA ALA A 101 -20.76 -7.39 -8.10
C ALA A 101 -19.90 -8.41 -7.33
N PHE A 102 -19.57 -9.53 -7.97
CA PHE A 102 -18.72 -10.55 -7.37
C PHE A 102 -17.28 -10.07 -7.15
N LEU A 103 -16.66 -9.37 -8.10
CA LEU A 103 -15.32 -8.79 -7.90
C LEU A 103 -15.29 -7.82 -6.71
N LYS A 104 -16.36 -7.01 -6.53
CA LYS A 104 -16.48 -6.14 -5.35
C LYS A 104 -16.62 -6.94 -4.06
N GLU A 105 -17.33 -8.06 -4.09
CA GLU A 105 -17.40 -8.97 -2.95
C GLU A 105 -16.01 -9.53 -2.60
N LEU A 106 -15.25 -10.01 -3.58
CA LEU A 106 -13.88 -10.49 -3.38
C LEU A 106 -12.98 -9.39 -2.82
N LYS A 107 -13.11 -8.15 -3.29
CA LYS A 107 -12.35 -7.01 -2.75
C LYS A 107 -12.71 -6.72 -1.28
N ASN A 108 -13.97 -6.86 -0.90
CA ASN A 108 -14.38 -6.72 0.51
C ASN A 108 -13.88 -7.90 1.36
N GLN A 109 -13.84 -9.11 0.82
CA GLN A 109 -13.27 -10.28 1.50
C GLN A 109 -11.76 -10.11 1.70
N GLU A 110 -11.05 -9.60 0.70
CA GLU A 110 -9.63 -9.29 0.82
C GLU A 110 -9.34 -8.30 1.95
N GLN A 111 -10.15 -7.26 2.11
CA GLN A 111 -10.00 -6.30 3.22
C GLN A 111 -10.17 -6.97 4.59
N LYS A 112 -11.12 -7.90 4.73
CA LYS A 112 -11.30 -8.65 5.98
C LYS A 112 -10.12 -9.58 6.27
N LEU A 113 -9.59 -10.24 5.24
CA LEU A 113 -8.39 -11.07 5.36
C LEU A 113 -7.16 -10.22 5.73
N ASP A 114 -7.05 -9.03 5.16
CA ASP A 114 -5.98 -8.07 5.45
C ASP A 114 -6.03 -7.59 6.92
N GLU A 115 -7.22 -7.31 7.46
CA GLU A 115 -7.39 -6.97 8.88
C GLU A 115 -6.94 -8.12 9.80
N GLN A 116 -7.32 -9.37 9.48
CA GLN A 116 -6.91 -10.55 10.25
C GLN A 116 -5.40 -10.80 10.16
N LEU A 117 -4.83 -10.61 8.97
CA LEU A 117 -3.40 -10.71 8.71
C LEU A 117 -2.63 -9.71 9.58
N ILE A 118 -3.05 -8.44 9.61
CA ILE A 118 -2.41 -7.39 10.42
C ILE A 118 -2.47 -7.75 11.90
N ASP A 119 -3.65 -8.08 12.41
CA ASP A 119 -3.84 -8.41 13.83
C ASP A 119 -2.96 -9.60 14.26
N THR A 120 -2.95 -10.66 13.45
CA THR A 120 -2.14 -11.87 13.69
C THR A 120 -0.64 -11.58 13.57
N THR A 121 -0.24 -10.75 12.61
CA THR A 121 1.16 -10.36 12.43
C THR A 121 1.70 -9.65 13.67
N TRP A 122 0.96 -8.69 14.21
CA TRP A 122 1.41 -7.98 15.41
C TRP A 122 1.34 -8.85 16.66
N LYS A 123 0.34 -9.71 16.82
CA LYS A 123 0.18 -10.53 18.03
C LYS A 123 1.10 -11.75 18.08
N GLU A 124 1.27 -12.45 16.96
CA GLU A 124 1.89 -13.77 16.94
C GLU A 124 3.27 -13.77 16.25
N VAL A 125 3.52 -12.88 15.27
CA VAL A 125 4.81 -12.83 14.58
C VAL A 125 5.77 -11.88 15.28
N TYR A 126 5.40 -10.61 15.40
CA TYR A 126 6.27 -9.59 15.99
C TYR A 126 6.05 -9.40 17.49
N ILE A 127 4.93 -9.88 18.04
CA ILE A 127 4.55 -9.69 19.45
C ILE A 127 4.73 -8.21 19.84
N ALA A 128 4.06 -7.35 19.08
CA ALA A 128 4.25 -5.90 19.11
C ALA A 128 3.00 -5.19 19.63
N ALA A 129 3.21 -4.19 20.50
CA ALA A 129 2.16 -3.30 20.98
C ALA A 129 2.02 -2.05 20.09
N ASP A 130 0.88 -1.36 20.16
CA ASP A 130 0.71 -0.10 19.45
C ASP A 130 1.57 1.00 20.10
N PHE A 131 2.43 1.63 19.31
CA PHE A 131 3.27 2.73 19.74
C PHE A 131 2.49 4.04 19.96
N SER A 132 1.30 4.17 19.35
CA SER A 132 0.49 5.38 19.42
C SER A 132 0.15 5.78 20.86
N GLY A 133 -0.10 4.81 21.73
CA GLY A 133 -0.37 5.06 23.15
C GLY A 133 0.80 5.74 23.88
N LEU A 134 2.05 5.47 23.49
CA LEU A 134 3.23 6.12 24.08
C LEU A 134 3.35 7.58 23.62
N LEU A 135 2.95 7.85 22.36
CA LEU A 135 2.89 9.22 21.84
C LEU A 135 1.77 10.03 22.52
N GLU A 136 0.61 9.41 22.76
CA GLU A 136 -0.50 10.03 23.51
C GLU A 136 -0.08 10.38 24.94
N GLU A 137 0.59 9.46 25.64
CA GLU A 137 1.09 9.73 27.00
C GLU A 137 2.08 10.90 27.02
N ALA A 138 2.99 10.96 26.04
CA ALA A 138 3.93 12.08 25.92
C ALA A 138 3.26 13.40 25.50
N GLU A 139 2.15 13.34 24.75
CA GLU A 139 1.36 14.52 24.38
C GLU A 139 0.65 15.12 25.61
N GLU A 140 0.10 14.27 26.47
CA GLU A 140 -0.63 14.68 27.68
C GLU A 140 0.30 15.16 28.80
N ASN A 141 1.40 14.44 29.02
CA ASN A 141 2.31 14.68 30.15
C ASN A 141 3.55 15.51 29.76
N GLY A 142 3.76 15.75 28.47
CA GLY A 142 4.95 16.42 27.91
C GLY A 142 6.13 15.48 27.66
N GLU A 143 6.16 14.31 28.30
CA GLU A 143 7.14 13.26 28.09
C GLU A 143 6.60 11.88 28.44
N PHE A 144 7.19 10.86 27.81
CA PHE A 144 7.11 9.45 28.18
C PHE A 144 8.52 8.95 28.41
N GLN A 145 8.74 8.18 29.47
CA GLN A 145 10.05 7.62 29.79
C GLN A 145 9.95 6.18 30.27
N SER A 146 10.70 5.32 29.60
CA SER A 146 10.96 3.94 30.00
C SER A 146 12.45 3.63 29.90
N GLU A 147 12.85 2.40 30.23
CA GLU A 147 14.23 1.96 30.11
C GLU A 147 14.74 1.98 28.66
N THR A 148 13.88 1.73 27.66
CA THR A 148 14.29 1.59 26.25
C THR A 148 13.74 2.66 25.32
N ILE A 149 12.70 3.39 25.72
CA ILE A 149 12.05 4.40 24.88
C ILE A 149 11.85 5.68 25.70
N GLN A 150 12.26 6.79 25.13
CA GLN A 150 12.02 8.14 25.65
C GLN A 150 11.37 8.97 24.56
N ILE A 151 10.25 9.61 24.87
CA ILE A 151 9.55 10.52 23.96
C ILE A 151 9.41 11.84 24.70
N LYS A 152 9.90 12.92 24.12
CA LYS A 152 9.82 14.26 24.70
C LYS A 152 9.19 15.23 23.73
N LYS A 153 8.13 15.90 24.16
CA LYS A 153 7.56 17.03 23.44
C LYS A 153 8.40 18.28 23.71
N THR A 154 9.10 18.77 22.69
CA THR A 154 10.04 19.90 22.81
C THR A 154 9.47 21.22 22.30
N GLY A 155 8.32 21.16 21.62
CA GLY A 155 7.58 22.31 21.14
C GLY A 155 6.13 21.93 20.87
N ARG A 156 5.36 22.85 20.27
CA ARG A 156 3.94 22.61 19.99
C ARG A 156 3.71 21.36 19.13
N ASP A 157 4.52 21.21 18.08
CA ASP A 157 4.40 20.16 17.06
C ASP A 157 5.74 19.40 16.87
N LEU A 158 6.59 19.36 17.90
CA LEU A 158 7.95 18.79 17.83
C LEU A 158 8.16 17.75 18.92
N TYR A 159 8.53 16.53 18.50
CA TYR A 159 8.84 15.41 19.39
C TYR A 159 10.27 14.93 19.14
N GLN A 160 10.96 14.60 20.22
CA GLN A 160 12.22 13.87 20.20
C GLN A 160 11.96 12.47 20.74
N ILE A 161 12.32 11.45 19.97
CA ILE A 161 12.17 10.04 20.32
C ILE A 161 13.56 9.43 20.37
N THR A 162 13.93 8.85 21.51
CA THR A 162 15.16 8.08 21.66
C THR A 162 14.80 6.63 21.89
N ILE A 163 15.33 5.74 21.05
CA ILE A 163 15.08 4.30 21.08
C ILE A 163 16.40 3.59 21.35
N ILE A 164 16.46 2.89 22.47
CA ILE A 164 17.50 1.89 22.75
C ILE A 164 17.05 0.60 22.10
N GLY A 165 17.35 0.48 20.79
CA GLY A 165 16.81 -0.57 19.94
C GLY A 165 16.87 -0.19 18.47
N THR A 166 16.00 -0.82 17.69
CA THR A 166 15.93 -0.66 16.23
C THR A 166 14.65 0.06 15.82
N PHE A 167 14.77 1.05 14.93
CA PHE A 167 13.66 1.67 14.21
C PHE A 167 13.71 1.23 12.74
N ARG A 168 12.76 0.38 12.33
CA ARG A 168 12.70 -0.20 10.99
C ARG A 168 11.62 0.49 10.17
N THR A 169 12.02 1.01 9.02
CA THR A 169 11.15 1.88 8.21
C THR A 169 10.63 1.26 6.94
N GLU A 170 11.28 0.24 6.39
CA GLU A 170 10.88 -0.41 5.14
C GLU A 170 11.31 -1.88 5.10
N ASP A 171 10.54 -2.67 4.34
CA ASP A 171 10.88 -4.02 3.87
C ASP A 171 9.99 -4.39 2.64
N THR A 172 10.28 -5.53 2.02
CA THR A 172 9.53 -6.23 0.98
C THR A 172 8.10 -6.64 1.38
N THR A 173 7.79 -6.75 2.67
CA THR A 173 6.45 -7.10 3.15
C THR A 173 5.47 -5.92 3.14
N ASN A 174 4.21 -6.18 2.80
CA ASN A 174 3.13 -5.17 2.81
C ASN A 174 2.87 -4.60 4.22
N ILE A 175 3.18 -5.38 5.26
CA ILE A 175 3.06 -4.95 6.66
C ILE A 175 4.04 -3.81 6.95
N LEU A 176 5.33 -4.00 6.70
CA LEU A 176 6.35 -2.97 6.96
C LEU A 176 6.33 -1.82 5.96
N ARG A 177 5.57 -1.93 4.87
CA ARG A 177 5.20 -0.76 4.04
C ARG A 177 4.18 0.14 4.73
N ARG A 178 3.24 -0.44 5.47
CA ARG A 178 2.13 0.26 6.15
C ARG A 178 2.45 0.67 7.58
N TYR A 179 3.42 0.03 8.22
CA TYR A 179 3.76 0.27 9.62
C TYR A 179 5.27 0.43 9.80
N PHE A 180 5.68 1.28 10.73
CA PHE A 180 7.02 1.26 11.32
C PHE A 180 7.07 0.14 12.36
N LEU A 181 8.21 -0.55 12.46
CA LEU A 181 8.48 -1.52 13.52
C LEU A 181 9.59 -0.98 14.42
N ILE A 182 9.35 -0.99 15.72
CA ILE A 182 10.27 -0.53 16.77
C ILE A 182 10.61 -1.75 17.62
N GLU A 183 11.85 -2.20 17.56
CA GLU A 183 12.31 -3.40 18.27
C GLU A 183 13.17 -2.98 19.46
N THR A 184 12.81 -3.39 20.68
CA THR A 184 13.58 -3.10 21.90
C THR A 184 13.76 -4.37 22.73
N GLU A 185 14.73 -4.36 23.66
CA GLU A 185 14.93 -5.50 24.57
C GLU A 185 13.74 -5.76 25.52
N LYS A 186 12.81 -4.79 25.67
CA LYS A 186 11.63 -4.90 26.55
C LYS A 186 10.35 -5.25 25.81
N GLY A 187 10.39 -5.32 24.49
CA GLY A 187 9.23 -5.58 23.66
C GLY A 187 9.27 -4.77 22.36
N ASN A 188 8.43 -5.20 21.43
CA ASN A 188 8.29 -4.59 20.12
C ASN A 188 7.07 -3.66 20.09
N PHE A 189 7.13 -2.66 19.23
CA PHE A 189 6.02 -1.77 18.96
C PHE A 189 5.83 -1.59 17.46
N TYR A 190 4.58 -1.40 17.04
CA TYR A 190 4.27 -1.00 15.68
C TYR A 190 3.66 0.41 15.67
N TRP A 191 3.90 1.15 14.60
CA TRP A 191 3.26 2.46 14.40
C TRP A 191 2.78 2.60 12.96
N GLU A 192 1.47 2.74 12.76
CA GLU A 192 0.91 2.90 11.42
C GLU A 192 1.44 4.15 10.73
N LYS A 193 1.85 4.01 9.47
CA LYS A 193 2.29 5.11 8.63
C LYS A 193 1.06 5.84 8.07
N PRO A 194 0.83 7.09 8.47
CA PRO A 194 -0.29 7.87 7.94
C PRO A 194 -0.09 8.15 6.46
N SER A 195 -1.16 8.24 5.66
CA SER A 195 -1.04 8.44 4.21
C SER A 195 -0.29 9.71 3.79
N ASP A 196 -0.18 10.72 4.67
CA ASP A 196 0.44 12.02 4.41
C ASP A 196 1.82 12.18 5.06
N TYR A 197 2.48 11.08 5.43
CA TYR A 197 3.80 11.14 6.05
C TYR A 197 4.93 11.43 5.05
N SER A 198 6.03 11.98 5.57
CA SER A 198 7.33 11.95 4.90
C SER A 198 8.44 11.64 5.89
N ILE A 199 9.45 10.93 5.43
CA ILE A 199 10.59 10.52 6.25
C ILE A 199 11.89 10.92 5.57
N LYS A 200 12.85 11.40 6.35
CA LYS A 200 14.24 11.54 5.94
C LYS A 200 15.10 10.69 6.87
N LEU A 201 16.04 9.97 6.28
CA LEU A 201 16.87 9.02 7.00
C LEU A 201 18.33 9.44 6.94
N SER A 202 19.02 9.18 8.03
CA SER A 202 20.47 9.20 8.17
C SER A 202 20.89 7.99 9.02
N ASP A 203 22.19 7.74 9.11
CA ASP A 203 22.75 6.57 9.81
C ASP A 203 22.34 6.49 11.31
N ILE A 204 22.00 7.62 11.93
CA ILE A 204 21.75 7.73 13.38
C ILE A 204 20.43 8.42 13.73
N GLU A 205 19.75 9.01 12.76
CA GLU A 205 18.54 9.80 12.97
C GLU A 205 17.56 9.64 11.81
N ALA A 206 16.28 9.46 12.15
CA ALA A 206 15.16 9.57 11.24
C ALA A 206 14.31 10.79 11.58
N GLU A 207 14.11 11.69 10.61
CA GLU A 207 13.15 12.79 10.72
C GLU A 207 11.84 12.38 10.06
N LEU A 208 10.81 12.14 10.87
CA LEU A 208 9.47 11.80 10.40
C LEU A 208 8.55 13.02 10.53
N LYS A 209 7.81 13.34 9.48
CA LYS A 209 6.78 14.36 9.48
C LYS A 209 5.43 13.72 9.20
N ILE A 210 4.45 13.99 10.07
CA ILE A 210 3.06 13.56 9.92
C ILE A 210 2.19 14.79 10.12
N GLY A 211 1.48 15.22 9.07
CA GLY A 211 0.74 16.48 9.09
C GLY A 211 1.60 17.66 9.52
N ARG A 212 1.33 18.22 10.71
CA ARG A 212 2.10 19.33 11.32
C ARG A 212 3.20 18.86 12.26
N ASN A 213 3.09 17.65 12.78
CA ASN A 213 4.02 17.11 13.77
C ASN A 213 5.31 16.68 13.10
N LYS A 214 6.43 16.95 13.77
CA LYS A 214 7.75 16.42 13.41
C LYS A 214 8.29 15.59 14.57
N TYR A 215 8.82 14.43 14.23
CA TYR A 215 9.43 13.49 15.15
C TYR A 215 10.89 13.31 14.71
N SER A 216 11.83 13.67 15.58
CA SER A 216 13.24 13.34 15.43
C SER A 216 13.47 12.05 16.22
N ILE A 217 13.81 10.97 15.52
CA ILE A 217 13.93 9.63 16.06
C ILE A 217 15.40 9.23 16.02
N THR A 218 15.98 8.93 17.18
CA THR A 218 17.37 8.48 17.32
C THR A 218 17.41 7.06 17.84
N GLY A 219 18.33 6.25 17.30
CA GLY A 219 18.45 4.82 17.57
C GLY A 219 19.18 4.11 16.44
N ARG A 220 19.13 2.77 16.40
CA ARG A 220 19.61 2.02 15.23
C ARG A 220 18.55 2.10 14.13
N ILE A 221 18.82 2.84 13.07
CA ILE A 221 17.89 2.99 11.95
C ILE A 221 18.16 1.89 10.91
N ILE A 222 17.12 1.18 10.48
CA ILE A 222 17.21 0.20 9.38
C ILE A 222 16.22 0.58 8.28
N SER A 223 16.75 0.75 7.07
CA SER A 223 16.00 1.00 5.85
C SER A 223 16.55 0.16 4.69
N ASN A 224 15.67 -0.44 3.88
CA ASN A 224 16.04 -1.22 2.70
C ASN A 224 16.43 -0.35 1.48
N LEU A 225 16.85 0.91 1.68
CA LEU A 225 17.28 1.79 0.58
C LEU A 225 18.70 1.50 0.08
N ASP A 226 19.41 0.55 0.70
CA ASP A 226 20.81 0.21 0.42
C ASP A 226 21.04 -1.21 -0.16
N GLU A 227 20.00 -1.89 -0.68
CA GLU A 227 20.15 -3.08 -1.54
C GLU A 227 19.83 -2.81 -3.02
#